data_AF-A0AA38QAM0-F1
#
_entry.id   AF-A0AA38QAM0-F1
#
_cell.length_a   1.000
_cell.length_b   1.000
_cell.length_c   1.000
_cell.angle_alpha   90.00
_cell.angle_beta   90.00
_cell.angle_gamma   90.00
#
_symmetry.space_group_name_H-M   'P 1'
#
loop_
_entity.id
_entity.type
_entity.pdbx_description
1 polymer ?
#
loop_
_entity_poly.entity_id
_entity_poly.type
_entity_poly.pdbx_seq_one_letter_code
_entity_poly.pdbx_strand_id
1 'polypeptide(L)' 'MTQHKPPNHFLLIGLSLSSFVAFYTLVKYREKTNPASELPRQLDHPLVPPSRPRDY' A
#
# COMPACT_ATOMS: atom_id res chain seq x y z
N MET A 1 17.96 14.27 -38.67
CA MET A 1 17.44 14.89 -37.43
C MET A 1 16.23 14.08 -36.99
N THR A 2 16.33 13.37 -35.87
CA THR A 2 15.19 12.61 -35.32
C THR A 2 14.22 13.58 -34.67
N GLN A 3 13.14 13.89 -35.36
CA GLN A 3 12.06 14.73 -34.86
C GLN A 3 11.30 13.94 -33.77
N HIS A 4 11.57 14.23 -32.50
CA HIS A 4 10.88 13.57 -31.39
C HIS A 4 9.42 14.03 -31.34
N LYS A 5 8.50 13.08 -31.56
CA LYS A 5 7.07 13.32 -31.39
C LYS A 5 6.80 13.61 -29.90
N PRO A 6 6.04 14.66 -29.57
CA PRO A 6 5.77 14.99 -28.17
C PRO A 6 5.05 13.84 -27.46
N PRO A 7 5.27 13.68 -26.15
CA PRO A 7 4.67 12.60 -25.38
C PRO A 7 3.15 12.70 -25.41
N ASN A 8 2.49 11.56 -25.58
CA ASN A 8 1.03 11.50 -25.59
C ASN A 8 0.50 11.64 -24.16
N HIS A 9 -0.14 12.77 -23.86
CA HIS A 9 -0.72 13.06 -22.55
C HIS A 9 -1.72 11.99 -22.08
N PHE A 10 -2.48 11.38 -22.99
CA PHE A 10 -3.40 10.31 -22.64
C PHE A 10 -2.68 9.05 -22.12
N LEU A 11 -1.48 8.76 -22.62
CA LEU A 11 -0.68 7.65 -22.10
C LEU A 11 -0.18 7.94 -20.68
N LEU A 12 0.24 9.18 -20.42
CA LEU A 12 0.69 9.58 -19.09
C LEU A 12 -0.44 9.53 -18.06
N ILE A 13 -1.62 10.03 -18.43
CA ILE A 13 -2.82 9.99 -17.58
C ILE A 13 -3.28 8.54 -17.39
N GLY A 14 -3.29 7.74 -18.45
CA GLY A 14 -3.66 6.33 -18.36
C GLY A 14 -2.71 5.54 -17.45
N LEU A 15 -1.40 5.82 -17.52
CA LEU A 15 -0.39 5.19 -16.70
C LEU A 15 -0.52 5.58 -15.21
N SER A 16 -0.80 6.85 -14.91
CA SER A 16 -0.98 7.29 -13.53
C SER A 16 -2.25 6.72 -12.92
N LEU A 17 -3.36 6.72 -13.67
CA LEU A 17 -4.63 6.17 -13.24
C LEU A 17 -4.54 4.65 -13.01
N SER A 18 -3.91 3.92 -13.93
CA SER A 18 -3.75 2.46 -13.80
C SER A 18 -2.88 2.10 -12.60
N SER A 19 -1.79 2.85 -12.38
CA SER A 19 -0.95 2.69 -11.20
C SER A 19 -1.75 2.92 -9.92
N PHE A 20 -2.50 4.02 -9.84
CA PHE A 20 -3.34 4.30 -8.67
C PHE A 20 -4.34 3.19 -8.37
N VAL A 21 -5.07 2.71 -9.39
CA VAL A 21 -6.05 1.63 -9.25
C VAL A 21 -5.38 0.32 -8.79
N ALA A 22 -4.23 -0.03 -9.35
CA ALA A 22 -3.49 -1.23 -8.96
C ALA A 22 -3.06 -1.17 -7.48
N PHE A 23 -2.53 -0.03 -7.03
CA PHE A 23 -2.16 0.16 -5.63
C PHE A 23 -3.38 0.15 -4.70
N TYR A 24 -4.44 0.87 -5.06
CA TYR A 24 -5.66 0.94 -4.25
C TYR A 24 -6.29 -0.44 -4.05
N THR A 25 -6.41 -1.22 -5.13
CA THR A 25 -6.99 -2.57 -5.06
C THR A 25 -6.12 -3.52 -4.24
N LEU A 26 -4.79 -3.46 -4.38
CA LEU A 26 -3.86 -4.24 -3.55
C LEU A 26 -3.96 -3.89 -2.07
N VAL A 27 -4.00 -2.61 -1.73
CA VAL A 27 -4.13 -2.15 -0.34
C VAL A 27 -5.46 -2.63 0.25
N LYS A 28 -6.57 -2.43 -0.46
CA LYS A 28 -7.89 -2.88 0.00
C LYS A 28 -7.99 -4.39 0.14
N TYR A 29 -7.36 -5.14 -0.76
CA TYR A 29 -7.29 -6.59 -0.66
C TYR A 29 -6.50 -7.04 0.57
N ARG A 30 -5.36 -6.40 0.86
CA ARG A 30 -4.56 -6.68 2.06
C ARG A 30 -5.30 -6.34 3.34
N GLU A 31 -5.99 -5.19 3.40
CA GLU A 31 -6.85 -4.84 4.54
C GLU A 31 -7.89 -5.93 4.84
N LYS A 32 -8.46 -6.56 3.80
CA LYS A 32 -9.46 -7.63 3.96
C LYS A 32 -8.85 -8.99 4.32
N THR A 33 -7.68 -9.31 3.78
CA THR A 33 -7.10 -10.66 3.88
C THR A 33 -6.07 -10.82 4.99
N ASN A 34 -5.37 -9.74 5.34
CA ASN A 34 -4.32 -9.74 6.34
C ASN A 34 -4.19 -8.32 6.95
N PRO A 35 -5.15 -7.94 7.81
CA PRO A 35 -5.12 -6.62 8.43
C PRO A 35 -3.89 -6.52 9.34
N ALA A 36 -3.09 -5.46 9.14
CA ALA A 36 -1.84 -5.24 9.89
C ALA A 36 -2.04 -5.13 11.41
N SER A 37 -3.28 -4.91 11.87
CA SER A 37 -3.66 -4.92 13.29
C SER A 37 -3.74 -6.32 13.90
N GLU A 38 -3.99 -7.36 13.10
CA GLU A 38 -4.12 -8.75 13.56
C GLU A 38 -2.83 -9.54 13.40
N LEU A 39 -1.91 -9.04 12.59
CA LEU A 39 -0.57 -9.63 12.52
C LEU A 39 0.08 -9.57 13.91
N PRO A 40 0.74 -10.65 14.34
CA PRO A 40 1.54 -10.61 15.54
C PRO A 40 2.55 -9.48 15.35
N ARG A 41 2.43 -8.43 16.18
CA ARG A 41 3.44 -7.40 16.25
C ARG A 41 4.75 -8.13 16.47
N GLN A 42 5.74 -7.82 15.64
CA GLN A 42 7.08 -8.36 15.75
C GLN A 42 7.45 -8.26 17.24
N LEU A 43 7.60 -9.43 17.88
CA LEU A 43 7.72 -9.60 19.33
C LEU A 43 8.42 -8.39 19.91
N ASP A 44 7.62 -7.62 20.64
CA ASP A 44 7.84 -6.23 21.01
C ASP A 44 9.34 -5.96 21.24
N HIS A 45 9.92 -5.04 20.44
CA HIS A 45 11.23 -4.48 20.72
C HIS A 45 11.32 -4.18 22.23
N PRO A 46 12.46 -4.37 22.92
CA PRO A 46 12.56 -4.21 24.38
C PRO A 46 12.16 -2.82 24.94
N LEU A 47 11.84 -1.86 24.05
CA LEU A 47 11.37 -0.52 24.38
C LEU A 47 9.85 -0.33 24.15
N VAL A 48 9.17 -1.31 23.55
CA VAL A 48 7.73 -1.27 23.34
C VAL A 48 7.08 -1.94 24.55
N PRO A 49 6.26 -1.21 25.32
CA PRO A 49 5.62 -1.79 26.50
C PRO A 49 4.67 -2.91 26.05
N PRO A 50 4.63 -4.03 26.79
CA PRO A 50 3.76 -5.15 26.44
C PRO A 50 2.31 -4.70 26.37
N SER A 51 1.62 -5.17 25.34
CA SER A 51 0.17 -5.02 25.21
C SER A 51 -0.48 -5.70 26.42
N ARG A 52 -0.95 -4.94 27.41
CA ARG A 52 -1.69 -5.54 28.53
C ARG A 52 -2.91 -6.26 27.96
N PRO A 53 -3.13 -7.55 28.26
CA PRO A 53 -4.40 -8.18 27.94
C PRO A 53 -5.50 -7.38 28.62
N ARG A 54 -6.56 -7.04 27.87
CA ARG A 54 -7.81 -6.55 28.48
C ARG A 54 -8.49 -7.74 29.13
N ASP A 55 -8.03 -8.10 30.32
CA ASP A 55 -8.76 -8.99 31.22
C ASP A 55 -9.38 -8.15 32.34
N TYR A 56 -10.71 -8.00 32.20
CA TYR A 56 -11.78 -7.67 33.17
C TYR A 56 -11.70 -6.38 34.01
#